data_AF-A0A645JPR7-F1
#
_entry.id   AF-A0A645JPR7-F1
#
_cell.length_a   1.000
_cell.length_b   1.000
_cell.length_c   1.000
_cell.angle_alpha   90.00
_cell.angle_beta   90.00
_cell.angle_gamma   90.00
#
_symmetry.space_group_name_H-M   'P 1'
#
loop_
_entity.id
_entity.type
_entity.pdbx_description
1 polymer ?
#
loop_
_entity_poly.entity_id
_entity_poly.type
_entity_poly.pdbx_seq_one_letter_code
_entity_poly.pdbx_strand_id
1 'polypeptide(L)' 'MSEVWGYDSESDEKTINVHISKLRTRFEGWTEFEISTVRGLGYKAIVKDDAYAGK' A
#
# COMPACT_ATOMS: atom_id res chain seq x y z
N MET A 1 -0.41 -18.47 4.94
CA MET A 1 -1.13 -17.18 4.86
C MET A 1 -0.23 -16.11 5.48
N SER A 2 0.94 -15.91 4.88
CA SER A 2 2.08 -15.22 5.50
C SER A 2 2.96 -14.63 4.41
N GLU A 3 2.35 -13.83 3.55
CA GLU A 3 3.03 -13.30 2.35
C GLU A 3 2.88 -11.79 2.22
N VAL A 4 2.74 -11.09 3.35
CA VAL A 4 2.73 -9.63 3.32
C VAL A 4 3.96 -9.07 4.03
N TRP A 5 4.30 -9.46 5.26
CA TRP A 5 5.61 -9.18 5.87
C TRP A 5 5.93 -10.30 6.86
N GLY A 6 7.15 -10.83 6.83
CA GLY A 6 7.59 -11.88 7.76
C GLY A 6 7.43 -11.44 9.21
N TYR A 7 7.18 -12.41 10.10
CA TYR A 7 6.91 -12.22 11.53
C TYR A 7 8.05 -11.51 12.32
N ASP A 8 9.17 -11.22 11.66
CA ASP A 8 10.41 -10.66 12.21
C ASP A 8 10.55 -9.13 12.08
N SER A 9 9.57 -8.42 11.51
CA SER A 9 9.60 -6.96 11.60
C SER A 9 9.03 -6.50 12.93
N GLU A 10 9.90 -6.20 13.91
CA GLU A 10 9.58 -5.47 15.15
C GLU A 10 9.08 -4.03 14.91
N SER A 11 8.59 -3.72 13.71
CA SER A 11 8.10 -2.41 13.35
C SER A 11 6.71 -2.21 13.93
N ASP A 12 6.64 -1.39 14.98
CA ASP A 12 5.39 -0.92 15.60
C ASP A 12 4.42 -0.39 14.52
N GLU A 13 3.12 -0.58 14.72
CA GLU A 13 2.06 -0.11 13.80
C GLU A 13 2.24 1.38 13.44
N LYS A 14 2.75 2.20 14.37
CA LYS A 14 3.04 3.62 14.10
C LYS A 14 4.09 3.80 13.01
N THR A 15 5.13 2.97 13.01
CA THR A 15 6.19 3.02 12.00
C THR A 15 5.63 2.65 10.63
N ILE A 16 4.78 1.62 10.56
CA ILE A 16 4.07 1.24 9.33
C ILE A 16 3.21 2.39 8.82
N ASN A 17 2.43 3.04 9.70
CA ASN A 17 1.58 4.17 9.35
C ASN A 17 2.37 5.35 8.77
N VAL A 18 3.55 5.65 9.34
CA VAL A 18 4.46 6.67 8.81
C VAL A 18 4.93 6.29 7.41
N HIS A 19 5.34 5.05 7.18
CA HIS A 19 5.81 4.61 5.87
C HIS A 19 4.68 4.61 4.82
N ILE A 20 3.48 4.15 5.17
CA ILE A 20 2.32 4.22 4.28
C ILE A 20 1.98 5.67 3.93
N SER A 21 2.04 6.58 4.90
CA SER A 21 1.79 8.00 4.65
C SER A 21 2.82 8.58 3.67
N LYS A 22 4.10 8.27 3.87
CA LYS A 22 5.18 8.67 2.95
C LYS A 22 4.98 8.11 1.55
N LEU A 23 4.57 6.84 1.42
CA LEU A 23 4.31 6.23 0.11
C LEU A 23 3.10 6.88 -0.58
N ARG A 24 2.02 7.17 0.15
CA ARG A 24 0.86 7.90 -0.40
C ARG A 24 1.24 9.27 -0.94
N THR A 25 2.01 10.04 -0.19
CA THR A 25 2.51 11.34 -0.66
C THR A 25 3.46 11.19 -1.86
N ARG A 26 4.35 10.19 -1.84
CA ARG A 26 5.29 9.96 -2.95
C ARG A 26 4.61 9.64 -4.27
N PHE A 27 3.50 8.90 -4.22
CA PHE A 27 2.73 8.49 -5.39
C PHE A 27 1.49 9.34 -5.61
N GLU A 28 1.42 10.51 -4.96
CA GLU A 28 0.33 11.45 -5.20
C GLU A 28 0.32 11.86 -6.68
N GLY A 29 -0.84 11.69 -7.33
CA GLY A 29 -1.03 11.97 -8.76
C GLY A 29 -0.70 10.82 -9.72
N TRP A 30 -0.20 9.68 -9.25
CA TRP A 30 -0.06 8.49 -10.09
C TRP A 30 -1.43 7.91 -10.43
N THR A 31 -1.62 7.54 -11.70
CA THR A 31 -2.88 6.97 -12.18
C THR A 31 -2.84 5.46 -12.27
N GLU A 32 -1.66 4.84 -12.10
CA GLU A 32 -1.46 3.41 -12.24
C GLU A 32 -2.01 2.61 -11.06
N PHE A 33 -1.91 3.16 -9.86
CA PHE A 33 -2.41 2.52 -8.65
C PHE A 33 -2.64 3.52 -7.53
N GLU A 34 -3.28 3.05 -6.45
CA GLU A 34 -3.38 3.77 -5.18
C GLU A 34 -3.21 2.83 -3.99
N ILE A 35 -2.81 3.38 -2.83
CA ILE A 35 -2.67 2.62 -1.59
C ILE A 35 -3.91 2.81 -0.73
N SER A 36 -4.75 1.78 -0.63
CA SER A 36 -5.98 1.78 0.15
C SER A 36 -5.82 1.10 1.50
N THR A 37 -6.60 1.55 2.49
CA THR A 37 -6.65 0.95 3.82
C THR A 37 -7.79 -0.04 3.89
N VAL A 38 -7.49 -1.28 4.26
CA VAL A 38 -8.47 -2.33 4.51
C VAL A 38 -8.63 -2.48 6.02
N ARG A 39 -9.77 -2.05 6.55
CA ARG A 39 -10.02 -2.01 8.00
C ARG A 39 -9.89 -3.41 8.60
N GLY A 40 -9.06 -3.53 9.63
CA GLY A 40 -8.79 -4.80 10.32
C GLY A 40 -7.86 -5.76 9.57
N LEU A 41 -7.29 -5.35 8.42
CA LEU A 41 -6.40 -6.19 7.61
C LEU A 41 -5.10 -5.48 7.22
N GLY A 42 -5.08 -4.15 7.13
CA GLY A 42 -3.89 -3.36 6.84
C GLY A 42 -4.02 -2.52 5.57
N TYR A 43 -3.04 -2.60 4.67
CA TYR A 43 -2.94 -1.76 3.48
C TYR A 43 -2.78 -2.60 2.22
N LYS A 44 -3.34 -2.13 1.11
CA LYS A 44 -3.27 -2.80 -0.20
C LYS A 44 -3.06 -1.79 -1.32
N ALA A 45 -2.22 -2.13 -2.30
CA ALA A 45 -2.16 -1.40 -3.57
C ALA A 45 -3.28 -1.87 -4.50
N ILE A 46 -4.08 -0.93 -5.01
CA ILE A 46 -5.16 -1.17 -5.97
C ILE A 46 -4.71 -0.60 -7.30
N VAL A 47 -4.56 -1.47 -8.29
CA VAL A 47 -4.28 -1.08 -9.68
C VAL A 47 -5.53 -0.46 -10.29
N LYS A 48 -5.38 0.66 -11.02
CA LYS A 48 -6.49 1.29 -11.74
C LYS A 48 -6.53 0.77 -13.19
N ASP A 49 -7.72 0.36 -13.64
CA ASP A 49 -7.96 -0.29 -14.92
C ASP A 49 -7.49 0.57 -16.12
N ASP A 50 -7.65 1.88 -16.03
CA ASP A 50 -7.27 2.85 -17.08
C ASP A 50 -5.77 2.86 -17.40
N ALA A 51 -4.92 2.41 -16.46
CA ALA A 51 -3.48 2.32 -16.67
C ALA A 51 -3.03 1.06 -17.41
N TYR A 52 -3.91 0.06 -17.51
CA TYR A 52 -3.65 -1.23 -18.18
C TYR A 52 -4.53 -1.44 -19.41
N ALA A 53 -5.47 -0.54 -19.72
CA ALA A 53 -6.40 -0.60 -20.84
C ALA A 53 -5.76 -0.52 -22.26
N GLY A 54 -4.45 -0.69 -22.38
CA GLY A 54 -3.71 -0.58 -23.64
C GLY A 54 -2.57 -1.58 -23.83
N LYS A 55 -2.57 -2.71 -23.11
CA LYS A 55 -1.56 -3.78 -23.29
C LYS A 55 -2.17 -5.12 -23.61
#